data_AF-A0A3Q8VUL3-F1
#
_entry.id   AF-A0A3Q8VUL3-F1
#
_cell.length_a   1.000
_cell.length_b   1.000
_cell.length_c   1.000
_cell.angle_alpha   90.00
_cell.angle_beta   90.00
_cell.angle_gamma   90.00
#
_symmetry.space_group_name_H-M   'P 1'
#
loop_
_entity.id
_entity.type
_entity.pdbx_description
1 polymer ?
#
loop_
_entity_poly.entity_id
_entity_poly.type
_entity_poly.pdbx_seq_one_letter_code
_entity_poly.pdbx_strand_id
1 'polypeptide(L)'
;MSLWTSLEPASATVDPGSSTRVRLRVRNTGDVVDEYRFEPVGDVAPWTTVEPPTLRLYPGTTGTVELTFAPPRTPDAEAGPNPYAVRITPTEHPDAVTVPEGNLTITAFTEVRAELVPPTVKGRFRGRPRLAVDNLGNTKVTASVAGSDTGDHLSYEIRPSNVQIEPGRAAFVETTLKPKQIIWFGSKEERPYKLAVRRSGVDPTDVEGTYVQRGFLPRWLATFLGIFMALALAFVMIWIAYKPQVRTSATEQTQQAGAALTPSPSATPETLPSTAESAPAQPEQPASEEPEKDGGGGDGSGDGGGGDKKPAKPAVKPVVPARNVMLRNATTHMCADIPGRGKGEINGVVQQANCHEEGDNEYWHLEVKYPKGGPGGVPLFQIRNATDQFCMDLGEYGARPVGTGIAEFHCDGTTADNQLWWVDKQESGDYWIRNFASNNKCLNVKGQNGGTETPLNIADCTNTDDQEWEIIHPNKE
;
A
#
# COMPACT_ATOMS: atom_id res chain seq x y z
N MET A 1 -19.64 53.64 12.89
CA MET A 1 -18.18 53.54 13.06
C MET A 1 -17.75 54.54 14.12
N SER A 2 -17.34 54.06 15.29
CA SER A 2 -16.93 54.85 16.46
C SER A 2 -15.42 54.79 16.71
N LEU A 3 -14.66 54.25 15.75
CA LEU A 3 -13.24 53.92 15.89
C LEU A 3 -12.46 54.32 14.64
N TRP A 4 -11.25 54.83 14.83
CA TRP A 4 -10.24 54.96 13.79
C TRP A 4 -9.01 54.11 14.16
N THR A 5 -8.40 53.47 13.17
CA THR A 5 -7.30 52.51 13.33
C THR A 5 -6.18 52.75 12.32
N SER A 6 -4.93 52.51 12.73
CA SER A 6 -3.76 52.51 11.83
C SER A 6 -2.71 51.50 12.30
N LEU A 7 -2.08 50.79 11.36
CA LEU A 7 -0.98 49.86 11.63
C LEU A 7 0.36 50.49 11.24
N GLU A 8 1.30 50.54 12.18
CA GLU A 8 2.64 51.10 11.99
C GLU A 8 3.73 50.04 12.26
N PRO A 9 4.36 49.46 11.22
CA PRO A 9 4.08 49.60 9.78
C PRO A 9 2.86 48.77 9.32
N ALA A 10 2.28 49.14 8.16
CA ALA A 10 1.17 48.40 7.55
C ALA A 10 1.59 47.01 7.01
N SER A 11 2.89 46.82 6.74
CA SER A 11 3.49 45.54 6.41
C SER A 11 4.80 45.33 7.15
N ALA A 12 5.05 44.12 7.64
CA ALA A 12 6.27 43.74 8.33
C ALA A 12 6.91 42.49 7.69
N THR A 13 8.16 42.21 8.03
CA THR A 13 8.88 41.00 7.64
C THR A 13 9.46 40.33 8.89
N VAL A 14 9.52 39.00 8.91
CA VAL A 14 10.02 38.20 10.04
C VAL A 14 10.67 36.91 9.58
N ASP A 15 11.74 36.50 10.25
CA ASP A 15 12.39 35.21 10.03
C ASP A 15 11.80 34.12 10.95
N PRO A 16 11.53 32.90 10.46
CA PRO A 16 11.10 31.77 11.29
C PRO A 16 12.09 31.42 12.41
N GLY A 17 11.59 31.47 13.65
CA GLY A 17 12.37 31.39 14.89
C GLY A 17 12.78 32.74 15.50
N SER A 18 12.50 33.86 14.81
CA SER A 18 12.68 35.23 15.30
C SER A 18 11.32 35.85 15.65
N SER A 19 11.29 37.15 16.00
CA SER A 19 10.06 37.91 16.18
C SER A 19 10.11 39.30 15.57
N THR A 20 8.95 39.87 15.24
CA THR A 20 8.79 41.24 14.75
C THR A 20 7.60 41.92 15.41
N ARG A 21 7.50 43.25 15.29
CA ARG A 21 6.49 44.07 15.97
C ARG A 21 5.80 45.04 15.04
N VAL A 22 4.48 45.17 15.20
CA VAL A 22 3.65 46.21 14.58
C VAL A 22 2.87 46.94 15.67
N ARG A 23 2.80 48.27 15.59
CA ARG A 23 2.01 49.09 16.53
C ARG A 23 0.66 49.39 15.92
N LEU A 24 -0.40 48.84 16.50
CA LEU A 24 -1.79 49.18 16.19
C LEU A 24 -2.18 50.42 17.00
N ARG A 25 -2.44 51.53 16.31
CA ARG A 25 -2.92 52.79 16.91
C ARG A 25 -4.43 52.87 16.76
N VAL A 26 -5.12 53.19 17.84
CA VAL A 26 -6.57 53.09 17.97
C VAL A 26 -7.10 54.38 18.57
N ARG A 27 -8.10 55.00 17.95
CA ARG A 27 -8.69 56.26 18.40
C ARG A 27 -10.20 56.12 18.55
N ASN A 28 -10.70 56.34 19.77
CA ASN A 28 -12.14 56.43 20.03
C ASN A 28 -12.65 57.73 19.38
N THR A 29 -13.60 57.61 18.44
CA THR A 29 -14.27 58.72 17.77
C THR A 29 -15.76 58.82 18.14
N GLY A 30 -16.21 58.04 19.13
CA GLY A 30 -17.48 58.23 19.80
C GLY A 30 -17.43 59.33 20.87
N ASP A 31 -18.57 59.54 21.51
CA ASP A 31 -18.84 60.52 22.57
C ASP A 31 -18.85 59.91 23.99
N VAL A 32 -18.84 58.58 24.10
CA VAL A 32 -18.72 57.82 25.36
C VAL A 32 -17.34 57.19 25.57
N VAL A 33 -17.00 56.88 26.82
CA VAL A 33 -15.79 56.11 27.18
C VAL A 33 -16.10 54.62 27.01
N ASP A 34 -15.28 53.92 26.23
CA ASP A 34 -15.46 52.49 25.93
C ASP A 34 -14.17 51.70 26.23
N GLU A 35 -14.28 50.39 26.38
CA GLU A 35 -13.15 49.46 26.48
C GLU A 35 -13.13 48.53 25.26
N TYR A 36 -12.04 48.58 24.51
CA TYR A 36 -11.85 47.80 23.30
C TYR A 36 -11.05 46.54 23.62
N ARG A 37 -11.53 45.37 23.17
CA ARG A 37 -10.84 44.08 23.22
C ARG A 37 -10.16 43.82 21.88
N PHE A 38 -8.92 43.32 21.91
CA PHE A 38 -8.10 43.04 20.73
C PHE A 38 -7.80 41.55 20.62
N GLU A 39 -8.13 40.95 19.49
CA GLU A 39 -7.97 39.51 19.23
C GLU A 39 -7.34 39.31 17.85
N PRO A 40 -6.21 38.59 17.71
CA PRO A 40 -5.62 38.31 16.40
C PRO A 40 -6.46 37.29 15.64
N VAL A 41 -6.56 37.45 14.32
CA VAL A 41 -7.37 36.63 13.41
C VAL A 41 -6.61 36.36 12.11
N GLY A 42 -6.79 35.16 11.54
CA GLY A 42 -6.05 34.63 10.40
C GLY A 42 -4.98 33.61 10.83
N ASP A 43 -4.28 33.03 9.86
CA ASP A 43 -3.38 31.88 10.08
C ASP A 43 -2.15 32.22 10.93
N VAL A 44 -1.82 33.51 11.07
CA VAL A 44 -0.76 34.01 11.96
C VAL A 44 -1.18 34.08 13.45
N ALA A 45 -2.48 33.99 13.74
CA ALA A 45 -3.00 34.22 15.09
C ALA A 45 -2.43 33.29 16.18
N PRO A 46 -2.15 31.99 15.95
CA PRO A 46 -1.57 31.10 16.98
C PRO A 46 -0.18 31.52 17.48
N TRP A 47 0.51 32.40 16.74
CA TRP A 47 1.85 32.91 17.04
C TRP A 47 1.92 34.45 17.03
N THR A 48 0.77 35.10 17.28
CA THR A 48 0.63 36.55 17.46
C THR A 48 0.20 36.89 18.89
N THR A 49 1.05 37.60 19.63
CA THR A 49 0.73 38.15 20.95
C THR A 49 0.29 39.61 20.82
N VAL A 50 -0.73 40.00 21.60
CA VAL A 50 -1.34 41.34 21.54
C VAL A 50 -1.34 41.98 22.93
N GLU A 51 -0.57 43.06 23.10
CA GLU A 51 -0.40 43.72 24.41
C GLU A 51 -0.66 45.24 24.34
N PRO A 52 -1.57 45.80 25.17
CA PRO A 52 -2.49 45.09 26.06
C PRO A 52 -3.68 44.46 25.31
N PRO A 53 -4.27 43.36 25.81
CA PRO A 53 -5.39 42.66 25.16
C PRO A 53 -6.75 43.39 25.30
N THR A 54 -6.87 44.33 26.26
CA THR A 54 -7.94 45.34 26.25
C THR A 54 -7.36 46.73 26.50
N LEU A 55 -8.03 47.77 26.00
CA LEU A 55 -7.63 49.17 26.19
C LEU A 55 -8.85 50.08 26.31
N ARG A 56 -8.95 50.78 27.44
CA ARG A 56 -10.02 51.74 27.71
C ARG A 56 -9.65 53.12 27.17
N LEU A 57 -10.50 53.70 26.32
CA LEU A 57 -10.25 54.98 25.64
C LEU A 57 -11.40 55.97 25.86
N TYR A 58 -11.03 57.18 26.27
CA TYR A 58 -11.96 58.32 26.37
C TYR A 58 -12.27 58.89 24.98
N PRO A 59 -13.42 59.58 24.80
CA PRO A 59 -13.78 60.29 23.58
C PRO A 59 -12.64 61.14 23.03
N GLY A 60 -12.30 60.96 21.75
CA GLY A 60 -11.25 61.73 21.09
C GLY A 60 -9.82 61.45 21.59
N THR A 61 -9.58 60.40 22.37
CA THR A 61 -8.22 59.95 22.73
C THR A 61 -7.71 58.84 21.82
N THR A 62 -6.39 58.72 21.71
CA THR A 62 -5.70 57.71 20.89
C THR A 62 -4.80 56.86 21.78
N GLY A 63 -4.99 55.54 21.75
CA GLY A 63 -4.12 54.55 22.36
C GLY A 63 -3.23 53.83 21.35
N THR A 64 -2.35 52.98 21.86
CA THR A 64 -1.47 52.09 21.08
C THR A 64 -1.49 50.70 21.70
N VAL A 65 -1.52 49.68 20.86
CA VAL A 65 -1.38 48.25 21.18
C VAL A 65 -0.20 47.72 20.38
N GLU A 66 0.66 46.90 20.99
CA GLU A 66 1.75 46.23 20.31
C GLU A 66 1.33 44.81 19.90
N LEU A 67 1.50 44.52 18.61
CA LEU A 67 1.34 43.19 18.01
C LEU A 67 2.75 42.60 17.87
N THR A 68 3.05 41.54 18.61
CA THR A 68 4.31 40.79 18.47
C THR A 68 4.05 39.48 17.74
N PHE A 69 4.67 39.30 16.58
CA PHE A 69 4.58 38.08 15.78
C PHE A 69 5.86 37.27 15.96
N ALA A 70 5.74 35.99 16.31
CA ALA A 70 6.88 35.10 16.58
C ALA A 70 6.71 33.72 15.93
N PRO A 71 6.85 33.62 14.59
CA PRO A 71 6.61 32.36 13.89
C PRO A 71 7.60 31.28 14.33
N PRO A 72 7.14 30.04 14.58
CA PRO A 72 8.03 28.93 14.88
C PRO A 72 8.96 28.64 13.69
N ARG A 73 10.14 28.08 13.96
CA ARG A 73 11.04 27.58 12.93
C ARG A 73 10.62 26.17 12.49
N THR A 74 9.41 26.06 11.96
CA THR A 74 8.80 24.82 11.49
C THR A 74 8.13 25.05 10.13
N PRO A 75 7.79 23.97 9.38
CA PRO A 75 7.11 24.11 8.09
C PRO A 75 5.77 24.86 8.12
N ASP A 76 5.11 24.92 9.28
CA ASP A 76 3.78 25.51 9.48
C ASP A 76 3.75 27.03 9.27
N ALA A 77 4.90 27.71 9.37
CA ALA A 77 5.06 29.14 9.16
C ALA A 77 5.30 29.46 7.67
N GLU A 78 4.28 29.28 6.81
CA GLU A 78 4.40 29.31 5.34
C GLU A 78 5.15 30.55 4.80
N ALA A 79 6.20 30.31 3.98
CA ALA A 79 7.05 31.35 3.44
C ALA A 79 6.31 32.25 2.42
N GLY A 80 6.22 33.55 2.70
CA GLY A 80 5.59 34.53 1.81
C GLY A 80 4.70 35.55 2.53
N PRO A 81 3.85 36.28 1.78
CA PRO A 81 2.93 37.27 2.33
C PRO A 81 1.74 36.58 3.03
N ASN A 82 1.75 36.57 4.35
CA ASN A 82 0.68 36.07 5.20
C ASN A 82 -0.21 37.26 5.63
N PRO A 83 -1.47 37.36 5.15
CA PRO A 83 -2.38 38.40 5.61
C PRO A 83 -2.78 38.15 7.06
N TYR A 84 -2.96 39.23 7.82
CA TYR A 84 -3.41 39.16 9.22
C TYR A 84 -4.45 40.23 9.52
N ALA A 85 -5.30 39.93 10.50
CA ALA A 85 -6.32 40.83 10.99
C ALA A 85 -6.25 40.93 12.52
N VAL A 86 -6.67 42.08 13.07
CA VAL A 86 -6.95 42.22 14.50
C VAL A 86 -8.42 42.57 14.67
N ARG A 87 -9.22 41.66 15.23
CA ARG A 87 -10.59 41.94 15.61
C ARG A 87 -10.58 42.88 16.82
N ILE A 88 -11.20 44.04 16.66
CA ILE A 88 -11.44 45.00 17.73
C ILE A 88 -12.93 44.97 18.08
N THR A 89 -13.25 44.48 19.26
CA THR A 89 -14.62 44.41 19.79
C THR A 89 -14.82 45.50 20.84
N PRO A 90 -15.71 46.49 20.64
CA PRO A 90 -16.10 47.45 21.67
C PRO A 90 -16.94 46.75 22.77
N THR A 91 -16.95 47.29 23.99
CA THR A 91 -17.70 46.67 25.11
C THR A 91 -19.12 47.23 25.20
N GLU A 92 -19.32 48.53 24.98
CA GLU A 92 -20.64 49.16 24.98
C GLU A 92 -21.49 48.75 23.75
N HIS A 93 -20.83 48.51 22.60
CA HIS A 93 -21.47 48.09 21.35
C HIS A 93 -20.74 46.89 20.70
N PRO A 94 -20.99 45.65 21.18
CA PRO A 94 -20.32 44.44 20.67
C PRO A 94 -20.62 44.10 19.21
N ASP A 95 -21.67 44.70 18.63
CA ASP A 95 -22.03 44.62 17.21
C ASP A 95 -21.19 45.57 16.32
N ALA A 96 -20.60 46.62 16.88
CA ALA A 96 -19.81 47.63 16.17
C ALA A 96 -18.33 47.22 15.96
N VAL A 97 -18.09 45.93 15.68
CA VAL A 97 -16.75 45.35 15.49
C VAL A 97 -15.98 46.05 14.36
N THR A 98 -14.70 46.32 14.58
CA THR A 98 -13.78 46.89 13.58
C THR A 98 -12.59 45.95 13.37
N VAL A 99 -12.16 45.76 12.13
CA VAL A 99 -11.11 44.80 11.78
C VAL A 99 -10.06 45.47 10.88
N PRO A 100 -9.01 46.11 11.44
CA PRO A 100 -7.82 46.45 10.67
C PRO A 100 -7.08 45.21 10.17
N GLU A 101 -6.68 45.25 8.90
CA GLU A 101 -5.91 44.23 8.19
C GLU A 101 -4.50 44.71 7.86
N GLY A 102 -3.53 43.80 7.87
CA GLY A 102 -2.14 44.04 7.46
C GLY A 102 -1.53 42.81 6.81
N ASN A 103 -0.27 42.91 6.38
CA ASN A 103 0.44 41.79 5.75
C ASN A 103 1.81 41.53 6.41
N LEU A 104 2.08 40.27 6.73
CA LEU A 104 3.31 39.82 7.36
C LEU A 104 4.08 38.90 6.40
N THR A 105 5.26 39.33 5.98
CA THR A 105 6.11 38.52 5.10
C THR A 105 6.98 37.60 5.95
N ILE A 106 6.68 36.30 5.95
CA ILE A 106 7.55 35.28 6.57
C ILE A 106 8.65 34.95 5.55
N THR A 107 9.91 34.97 5.97
CA THR A 107 11.02 34.60 5.08
C THR A 107 11.11 33.09 4.87
N ALA A 108 11.67 32.68 3.74
CA ALA A 108 11.86 31.27 3.41
C ALA A 108 13.12 30.71 4.09
N PHE A 109 12.98 29.58 4.79
CA PHE A 109 14.09 28.73 5.21
C PHE A 109 13.94 27.32 4.63
N THR A 110 15.08 26.68 4.36
CA THR A 110 15.12 25.39 3.67
C THR A 110 15.97 24.39 4.44
N GLU A 111 15.31 23.52 5.20
CA GLU A 111 15.95 22.44 5.94
C GLU A 111 15.48 21.09 5.36
N VAL A 112 16.43 20.20 5.04
CA VAL A 112 16.13 18.93 4.35
C VAL A 112 16.93 17.82 4.98
N ARG A 113 16.24 16.75 5.38
CA ARG A 113 16.83 15.51 5.87
C ARG A 113 16.67 14.42 4.81
N ALA A 114 17.61 13.48 4.74
CA ALA A 114 17.51 12.33 3.85
C ALA A 114 18.03 11.07 4.55
N GLU A 115 17.29 9.97 4.42
CA GLU A 115 17.56 8.73 5.17
C GLU A 115 17.21 7.48 4.34
N LEU A 116 18.03 6.43 4.45
CA LEU A 116 17.83 5.18 3.71
C LEU A 116 17.01 4.17 4.53
N VAL A 117 15.89 3.73 3.95
CA VAL A 117 14.93 2.80 4.57
C VAL A 117 14.81 1.52 3.72
N PRO A 118 15.38 0.38 4.16
CA PRO A 118 16.38 0.21 5.22
C PRO A 118 17.79 0.61 4.74
N PRO A 119 18.72 0.99 5.65
CA PRO A 119 20.07 1.39 5.27
C PRO A 119 20.92 0.21 4.78
N THR A 120 20.66 -1.00 5.30
CA THR A 120 21.29 -2.24 4.85
C THR A 120 20.28 -3.13 4.12
N VAL A 121 20.49 -3.31 2.81
CA VAL A 121 19.69 -4.19 1.94
C VAL A 121 20.44 -5.47 1.60
N LYS A 122 19.71 -6.59 1.47
CA LYS A 122 20.29 -7.93 1.29
C LYS A 122 19.69 -8.57 0.03
N GLY A 123 20.51 -9.05 -0.91
CA GLY A 123 20.01 -9.59 -2.18
C GLY A 123 21.01 -10.45 -2.93
N ARG A 124 20.56 -11.21 -3.94
CA ARG A 124 21.43 -11.95 -4.87
C ARG A 124 21.77 -11.11 -6.10
N PHE A 125 20.72 -10.67 -6.80
CA PHE A 125 20.81 -9.97 -8.09
C PHE A 125 20.34 -8.51 -8.05
N ARG A 126 19.60 -8.10 -7.01
CA ARG A 126 19.08 -6.73 -6.83
C ARG A 126 18.95 -6.41 -5.33
N GLY A 127 19.17 -5.17 -4.95
CA GLY A 127 18.74 -4.56 -3.69
C GLY A 127 17.71 -3.46 -3.96
N ARG A 128 16.75 -3.26 -3.05
CA ARG A 128 15.68 -2.25 -3.18
C ARG A 128 15.57 -1.35 -1.94
N PRO A 129 16.55 -0.47 -1.66
CA PRO A 129 16.37 0.57 -0.64
C PRO A 129 15.41 1.66 -1.13
N ARG A 130 14.67 2.26 -0.21
CA ARG A 130 13.95 3.53 -0.44
C ARG A 130 14.76 4.65 0.22
N LEU A 131 14.92 5.76 -0.47
CA LEU A 131 15.45 6.99 0.11
C LEU A 131 14.25 7.86 0.53
N ALA A 132 14.09 8.09 1.83
CA ALA A 132 13.22 9.14 2.34
C ALA A 132 13.95 10.48 2.22
N VAL A 133 13.25 11.52 1.76
CA VAL A 133 13.74 12.90 1.74
C VAL A 133 12.65 13.79 2.34
N ASP A 134 12.93 14.35 3.51
CA ASP A 134 11.98 15.10 4.31
C ASP A 134 12.25 16.60 4.17
N ASN A 135 11.22 17.40 3.87
CA ASN A 135 11.31 18.85 3.85
C ASN A 135 10.87 19.44 5.20
N LEU A 136 11.84 19.85 6.00
CA LEU A 136 11.66 20.50 7.29
C LEU A 136 11.65 22.03 7.18
N GLY A 137 11.79 22.59 5.97
CA GLY A 137 11.63 24.01 5.67
C GLY A 137 10.17 24.43 5.46
N ASN A 138 9.92 25.74 5.51
CA ASN A 138 8.62 26.36 5.22
C ASN A 138 8.44 26.75 3.73
N THR A 139 9.31 26.27 2.85
CA THR A 139 9.26 26.54 1.41
C THR A 139 9.41 25.26 0.59
N LYS A 140 8.90 25.26 -0.65
CA LYS A 140 8.86 24.08 -1.52
C LYS A 140 10.25 23.71 -2.03
N VAL A 141 10.69 22.48 -1.75
CA VAL A 141 11.99 21.96 -2.16
C VAL A 141 11.88 21.23 -3.49
N THR A 142 12.77 21.55 -4.42
CA THR A 142 13.05 20.72 -5.60
C THR A 142 14.43 20.07 -5.41
N ALA A 143 14.50 18.74 -5.50
CA ALA A 143 15.74 17.98 -5.33
C ALA A 143 15.88 16.90 -6.40
N SER A 144 17.12 16.55 -6.72
CA SER A 144 17.49 15.47 -7.65
C SER A 144 18.28 14.40 -6.90
N VAL A 145 18.07 13.13 -7.24
CA VAL A 145 18.69 11.98 -6.55
C VAL A 145 19.52 11.17 -7.54
N ALA A 146 20.78 10.94 -7.20
CA ALA A 146 21.74 10.21 -8.03
C ALA A 146 22.64 9.29 -7.21
N GLY A 147 23.24 8.27 -7.84
CA GLY A 147 24.36 7.54 -7.23
C GLY A 147 25.60 8.44 -7.09
N SER A 148 26.29 8.33 -5.95
CA SER A 148 27.54 9.05 -5.62
C SER A 148 28.75 8.10 -5.43
N ASP A 149 28.55 6.80 -5.66
CA ASP A 149 29.51 5.74 -5.42
C ASP A 149 30.68 5.71 -6.42
N THR A 150 31.90 5.63 -5.88
CA THR A 150 33.17 5.61 -6.62
C THR A 150 33.69 4.21 -6.95
N GLY A 151 33.11 3.14 -6.40
CA GLY A 151 33.59 1.77 -6.57
C GLY A 151 33.19 1.10 -7.89
N ASP A 152 32.24 1.68 -8.64
CA ASP A 152 31.67 1.16 -9.90
C ASP A 152 31.08 -0.28 -9.83
N HIS A 153 31.00 -0.87 -8.64
CA HIS A 153 30.53 -2.25 -8.43
C HIS A 153 29.02 -2.43 -8.57
N LEU A 154 28.27 -1.33 -8.43
CA LEU A 154 26.82 -1.29 -8.49
C LEU A 154 26.37 -0.41 -9.67
N SER A 155 25.18 -0.71 -10.19
CA SER A 155 24.44 0.16 -11.09
C SER A 155 23.12 0.57 -10.43
N TYR A 156 22.77 1.84 -10.61
CA TYR A 156 21.70 2.53 -9.88
C TYR A 156 20.53 2.81 -10.82
N GLU A 157 19.35 2.31 -10.47
CA GLU A 157 18.09 2.64 -11.13
C GLU A 157 17.19 3.35 -10.12
N ILE A 158 17.01 4.66 -10.30
CA ILE A 158 16.40 5.56 -9.32
C ILE A 158 15.10 6.13 -9.91
N ARG A 159 13.98 5.98 -9.19
CA ARG A 159 12.64 6.41 -9.65
C ARG A 159 11.82 7.03 -8.50
N PRO A 160 11.30 8.27 -8.65
CA PRO A 160 11.69 9.27 -9.64
C PRO A 160 13.10 9.81 -9.34
N SER A 161 13.84 10.26 -10.36
CA SER A 161 15.18 10.85 -10.19
C SER A 161 15.14 12.33 -9.77
N ASN A 162 13.98 12.98 -9.87
CA ASN A 162 13.72 14.34 -9.39
C ASN A 162 12.44 14.33 -8.57
N VAL A 163 12.43 15.04 -7.44
CA VAL A 163 11.29 15.17 -6.53
C VAL A 163 11.00 16.64 -6.24
N GLN A 164 9.72 16.96 -6.11
CA GLN A 164 9.26 18.21 -5.52
C GLN A 164 8.54 17.89 -4.21
N ILE A 165 8.88 18.62 -3.14
CA ILE A 165 8.49 18.30 -1.77
C ILE A 165 7.93 19.57 -1.14
N GLU A 166 6.65 19.54 -0.79
CA GLU A 166 5.99 20.65 -0.08
C GLU A 166 6.54 20.78 1.36
N PRO A 167 6.36 21.94 2.03
CA PRO A 167 6.68 22.10 3.44
C PRO A 167 6.08 20.97 4.31
N GLY A 168 6.88 20.42 5.22
CA GLY A 168 6.42 19.40 6.18
C GLY A 168 6.07 18.04 5.55
N ARG A 169 6.43 17.80 4.29
CA ARG A 169 6.20 16.53 3.60
C ARG A 169 7.49 15.75 3.33
N ALA A 170 7.33 14.46 3.15
CA ALA A 170 8.39 13.53 2.77
C ALA A 170 8.16 13.00 1.35
N ALA A 171 9.22 12.88 0.56
CA ALA A 171 9.20 12.17 -0.71
C ALA A 171 10.01 10.87 -0.59
N PHE A 172 9.45 9.76 -1.05
CA PHE A 172 10.14 8.48 -1.12
C PHE A 172 10.61 8.21 -2.55
N VAL A 173 11.93 8.06 -2.71
CA VAL A 173 12.55 7.70 -3.98
C VAL A 173 12.93 6.23 -3.95
N GLU A 174 12.37 5.44 -4.87
CA GLU A 174 12.74 4.04 -5.03
C GLU A 174 14.10 3.93 -5.70
N THR A 175 15.01 3.14 -5.11
CA THR A 175 16.29 2.84 -5.72
C THR A 175 16.41 1.33 -5.89
N THR A 176 16.69 0.87 -7.11
CA THR A 176 17.10 -0.50 -7.40
C THR A 176 18.60 -0.54 -7.64
N LEU A 177 19.32 -1.17 -6.73
CA LEU A 177 20.75 -1.48 -6.85
C LEU A 177 20.93 -2.79 -7.60
N LYS A 178 21.78 -2.82 -8.62
CA LYS A 178 22.13 -4.01 -9.41
C LYS A 178 23.65 -4.21 -9.39
N PRO A 179 24.20 -5.28 -8.76
CA PRO A 179 25.63 -5.54 -8.77
C PRO A 179 26.10 -5.94 -10.18
N LYS A 180 27.21 -5.37 -10.63
CA LYS A 180 27.78 -5.65 -11.96
C LYS A 180 28.43 -7.04 -12.05
N GLN A 181 28.87 -7.59 -10.93
CA GLN A 181 29.44 -8.94 -10.82
C GLN A 181 28.47 -9.87 -10.07
N ILE A 182 28.29 -11.10 -10.56
CA ILE A 182 27.37 -12.09 -9.99
C ILE A 182 28.16 -13.16 -9.23
N ILE A 183 27.93 -13.25 -7.92
CA ILE A 183 28.50 -14.31 -7.07
C ILE A 183 27.70 -15.61 -7.28
N TRP A 184 28.14 -16.46 -8.20
CA TRP A 184 27.50 -17.76 -8.46
C TRP A 184 27.64 -18.73 -7.27
N PHE A 185 28.87 -18.92 -6.78
CA PHE A 185 29.18 -19.76 -5.62
C PHE A 185 30.11 -18.99 -4.69
N GLY A 186 29.69 -18.72 -3.45
CA GLY A 186 30.51 -17.91 -2.56
C GLY A 186 29.93 -17.64 -1.18
N SER A 187 30.73 -16.98 -0.37
CA SER A 187 30.31 -16.27 0.85
C SER A 187 29.49 -15.03 0.48
N LYS A 188 28.80 -14.42 1.46
CA LYS A 188 28.27 -13.06 1.30
C LYS A 188 29.42 -12.06 1.12
N GLU A 189 29.14 -10.97 0.41
CA GLU A 189 30.03 -9.83 0.23
C GLU A 189 29.26 -8.54 0.51
N GLU A 190 29.92 -7.52 1.05
CA GLU A 190 29.27 -6.29 1.50
C GLU A 190 29.77 -5.12 0.65
N ARG A 191 28.86 -4.54 -0.13
CA ARG A 191 29.12 -3.47 -1.09
C ARG A 191 28.51 -2.17 -0.54
N PRO A 192 29.30 -1.24 0.02
CA PRO A 192 28.79 0.07 0.41
C PRO A 192 28.31 0.84 -0.83
N TYR A 193 27.35 1.74 -0.65
CA TYR A 193 26.82 2.61 -1.69
C TYR A 193 26.45 3.98 -1.13
N LYS A 194 26.40 4.99 -2.00
CA LYS A 194 25.98 6.36 -1.65
C LYS A 194 24.92 6.88 -2.61
N LEU A 195 23.88 7.51 -2.07
CA LEU A 195 22.93 8.31 -2.85
C LEU A 195 23.09 9.79 -2.49
N ALA A 196 23.34 10.63 -3.50
CA ALA A 196 23.42 12.07 -3.37
C ALA A 196 22.04 12.71 -3.58
N VAL A 197 21.54 13.43 -2.57
CA VAL A 197 20.44 14.39 -2.72
C VAL A 197 21.04 15.74 -3.09
N ARG A 198 20.77 16.21 -4.32
CA ARG A 198 21.30 17.46 -4.88
C ARG A 198 20.20 18.49 -5.03
N ARG A 199 20.43 19.68 -4.44
CA ARG A 199 19.57 20.87 -4.54
C ARG A 199 20.31 21.95 -5.32
N SER A 200 19.60 22.88 -5.96
CA SER A 200 20.21 23.98 -6.70
C SER A 200 20.95 24.93 -5.75
N GLY A 201 22.25 25.17 -5.99
CA GLY A 201 23.06 26.13 -5.23
C GLY A 201 23.49 25.68 -3.83
N VAL A 202 23.37 24.39 -3.50
CA VAL A 202 23.80 23.80 -2.23
C VAL A 202 24.59 22.51 -2.51
N ASP A 203 25.60 22.22 -1.69
CA ASP A 203 26.38 20.99 -1.81
C ASP A 203 25.53 19.71 -1.71
N PRO A 204 25.91 18.62 -2.41
CA PRO A 204 25.21 17.33 -2.33
C PRO A 204 25.16 16.78 -0.90
N THR A 205 23.99 16.35 -0.46
CA THR A 205 23.83 15.57 0.78
C THR A 205 23.93 14.09 0.43
N ASP A 206 25.11 13.49 0.64
CA ASP A 206 25.34 12.05 0.46
C ASP A 206 24.75 11.25 1.63
N VAL A 207 23.95 10.24 1.33
CA VAL A 207 23.42 9.26 2.29
C VAL A 207 24.02 7.88 2.01
N GLU A 208 24.65 7.29 3.01
CA GLU A 208 25.40 6.03 2.89
C GLU A 208 24.58 4.80 3.30
N GLY A 209 24.75 3.70 2.59
CA GLY A 209 24.12 2.41 2.92
C GLY A 209 24.96 1.21 2.47
N THR A 210 24.51 0.01 2.81
CA THR A 210 25.23 -1.25 2.51
C THR A 210 24.35 -2.24 1.76
N TYR A 211 24.81 -2.72 0.60
CA TYR A 211 24.22 -3.86 -0.10
C TYR A 211 25.00 -5.14 0.19
N VAL A 212 24.37 -6.05 0.95
CA VAL A 212 24.92 -7.38 1.23
C VAL A 212 24.54 -8.31 0.08
N GLN A 213 25.48 -8.51 -0.84
CA GLN A 213 25.34 -9.46 -1.93
C GLN A 213 25.49 -10.89 -1.40
N ARG A 214 24.46 -11.71 -1.60
CA ARG A 214 24.45 -13.14 -1.30
C ARG A 214 24.80 -13.94 -2.54
N GLY A 215 25.59 -15.00 -2.38
CA GLY A 215 25.82 -15.99 -3.43
C GLY A 215 24.51 -16.63 -3.92
N PHE A 216 24.48 -17.00 -5.20
CA PHE A 216 23.34 -17.71 -5.79
C PHE A 216 23.19 -19.10 -5.17
N LEU A 217 24.27 -19.89 -5.13
CA LEU A 217 24.31 -21.26 -4.60
C LEU A 217 25.36 -21.42 -3.48
N PRO A 218 25.13 -22.32 -2.49
CA PRO A 218 26.14 -22.62 -1.47
C PRO A 218 27.33 -23.37 -2.08
N ARG A 219 28.54 -23.08 -1.60
CA ARG A 219 29.80 -23.69 -2.12
C ARG A 219 29.76 -25.23 -2.19
N TRP A 220 29.04 -25.90 -1.29
CA TRP A 220 28.91 -27.36 -1.27
C TRP A 220 28.31 -27.97 -2.54
N LEU A 221 27.52 -27.20 -3.30
CA LEU A 221 26.81 -27.71 -4.46
C LEU A 221 27.71 -27.75 -5.69
N ALA A 222 28.69 -26.84 -5.79
CA ALA A 222 29.74 -26.91 -6.79
C ALA A 222 30.63 -28.15 -6.57
N THR A 223 30.97 -28.47 -5.32
CA THR A 223 31.71 -29.71 -4.99
C THR A 223 30.87 -30.96 -5.26
N PHE A 224 29.56 -30.95 -4.95
CA PHE A 224 28.66 -32.07 -5.25
C PHE A 224 28.53 -32.29 -6.77
N LEU A 225 28.28 -31.24 -7.57
CA LEU A 225 28.22 -31.33 -9.03
C LEU A 225 29.55 -31.80 -9.64
N GLY A 226 30.69 -31.33 -9.11
CA GLY A 226 32.01 -31.79 -9.53
C GLY A 226 32.22 -33.30 -9.29
N ILE A 227 31.87 -33.78 -8.09
CA ILE A 227 31.95 -35.21 -7.75
C ILE A 227 30.96 -36.03 -8.59
N PHE A 228 29.71 -35.59 -8.72
CA PHE A 228 28.69 -36.26 -9.53
C PHE A 228 29.09 -36.37 -11.00
N MET A 229 29.64 -35.29 -11.59
CA MET A 229 30.12 -35.30 -12.97
C MET A 229 31.35 -36.20 -13.14
N ALA A 230 32.28 -36.23 -12.17
CA ALA A 230 33.40 -37.17 -12.18
C ALA A 230 32.94 -38.64 -12.07
N LEU A 231 31.95 -38.93 -11.23
CA LEU A 231 31.35 -40.26 -11.11
C LEU A 231 30.57 -40.67 -12.37
N ALA A 232 29.86 -39.75 -13.01
CA ALA A 232 29.16 -40.00 -14.27
C ALA A 232 30.15 -40.31 -15.41
N LEU A 233 31.23 -39.54 -15.52
CA LEU A 233 32.31 -39.80 -16.48
C LEU A 233 33.00 -41.16 -16.21
N ALA A 234 33.28 -41.49 -14.94
CA ALA A 234 33.83 -42.78 -14.56
C ALA A 234 32.87 -43.95 -14.89
N PHE A 235 31.57 -43.78 -14.63
CA PHE A 235 30.54 -44.77 -14.97
C PHE A 235 30.45 -45.02 -16.48
N VAL A 236 30.44 -43.95 -17.29
CA VAL A 236 30.45 -44.06 -18.76
C VAL A 236 31.72 -44.75 -19.28
N MET A 237 32.89 -44.41 -18.73
CA MET A 237 34.16 -45.07 -19.06
C MET A 237 34.14 -46.57 -18.72
N ILE A 238 33.61 -46.94 -17.55
CA ILE A 238 33.48 -48.34 -17.12
C ILE A 238 32.47 -49.09 -18.01
N TRP A 239 31.33 -48.49 -18.33
CA TRP A 239 30.28 -49.06 -19.18
C TRP A 239 30.76 -49.34 -20.61
N ILE A 240 31.60 -48.47 -21.17
CA ILE A 240 32.20 -48.66 -22.50
C ILE A 240 33.29 -49.75 -22.45
N ALA A 241 34.09 -49.82 -21.39
CA ALA A 241 35.15 -50.82 -21.23
C ALA A 241 34.60 -52.24 -20.96
N TYR A 242 33.63 -52.37 -20.05
CA TYR A 242 32.98 -53.63 -19.70
C TYR A 242 31.69 -53.83 -20.49
N LYS A 243 31.81 -54.28 -21.76
CA LYS A 243 30.67 -54.63 -22.62
C LYS A 243 29.66 -55.53 -21.88
N PRO A 244 28.45 -55.05 -21.53
CA PRO A 244 27.53 -55.83 -20.72
C PRO A 244 26.99 -57.02 -21.51
N GLN A 245 27.18 -58.22 -20.97
CA GLN A 245 26.65 -59.47 -21.53
C GLN A 245 25.16 -59.58 -21.18
N VAL A 246 24.31 -58.84 -21.90
CA VAL A 246 22.86 -58.81 -21.68
C VAL A 246 22.22 -60.13 -22.14
N ARG A 247 22.28 -61.15 -21.27
CA ARG A 247 21.58 -62.43 -21.49
C ARG A 247 20.09 -62.24 -21.26
N THR A 248 19.29 -62.49 -22.30
CA THR A 248 17.83 -62.49 -22.21
C THR A 248 17.33 -63.77 -21.53
N SER A 249 16.46 -63.63 -20.53
CA SER A 249 15.82 -64.76 -19.85
C SER A 249 14.76 -65.48 -20.70
N ALA A 250 14.38 -64.90 -21.86
CA ALA A 250 13.30 -65.43 -22.71
C ALA A 250 13.53 -66.87 -23.19
N THR A 251 14.81 -67.27 -23.36
CA THR A 251 15.19 -68.63 -23.78
C THR A 251 14.86 -69.72 -22.75
N GLU A 252 14.74 -69.40 -21.46
CA GLU A 252 14.42 -70.41 -20.44
C GLU A 252 12.92 -70.71 -20.40
N GLN A 253 12.06 -69.71 -20.59
CA GLN A 253 10.61 -69.91 -20.63
C GLN A 253 10.14 -70.71 -21.85
N THR A 254 10.76 -70.52 -23.03
CA THR A 254 10.44 -71.33 -24.21
C THR A 254 10.77 -72.81 -24.02
N GLN A 255 11.82 -73.12 -23.24
CA GLN A 255 12.21 -74.51 -22.95
C GLN A 255 11.27 -75.18 -21.93
N GLN A 256 10.69 -74.40 -21.01
CA GLN A 256 9.68 -74.89 -20.07
C GLN A 256 8.31 -75.12 -20.74
N ALA A 257 7.92 -74.26 -21.70
CA ALA A 257 6.71 -74.45 -22.51
C ALA A 257 6.79 -75.68 -23.44
N GLY A 258 7.97 -75.96 -24.02
CA GLY A 258 8.18 -77.09 -24.92
C GLY A 258 8.04 -78.49 -24.28
N ALA A 259 8.11 -78.59 -22.95
CA ALA A 259 8.03 -79.87 -22.23
C ALA A 259 6.58 -80.33 -21.94
N ALA A 260 5.57 -79.50 -22.21
CA ALA A 260 4.19 -79.71 -21.75
C ALA A 260 3.26 -80.41 -22.77
N LEU A 261 3.76 -80.84 -23.93
CA LEU A 261 2.93 -81.33 -25.04
C LEU A 261 3.37 -82.71 -25.56
N THR A 262 2.51 -83.71 -25.37
CA THR A 262 2.52 -85.00 -26.10
C THR A 262 1.42 -85.03 -27.18
N PRO A 263 1.52 -85.88 -28.22
CA PRO A 263 1.07 -85.49 -29.57
C PRO A 263 -0.19 -86.22 -30.09
N SER A 264 -0.52 -85.96 -31.38
CA SER A 264 -1.31 -86.77 -32.36
C SER A 264 -2.65 -86.16 -32.81
N PRO A 265 -3.15 -86.37 -34.06
CA PRO A 265 -2.43 -86.35 -35.35
C PRO A 265 -3.21 -85.67 -36.53
N SER A 266 -2.50 -85.43 -37.65
CA SER A 266 -3.04 -85.21 -39.03
C SER A 266 -3.87 -83.92 -39.29
N ALA A 267 -3.97 -83.39 -40.52
CA ALA A 267 -3.57 -83.88 -41.85
C ALA A 267 -2.87 -82.81 -42.75
N THR A 268 -2.52 -83.20 -43.98
CA THR A 268 -1.61 -82.54 -44.94
C THR A 268 -2.39 -81.70 -46.02
N PRO A 269 -1.79 -81.14 -47.11
CA PRO A 269 -1.44 -79.70 -47.22
C PRO A 269 -2.04 -78.95 -48.44
N GLU A 270 -1.37 -77.85 -48.85
CA GLU A 270 -1.42 -77.12 -50.14
C GLU A 270 -2.58 -76.11 -50.37
N THR A 271 -2.40 -74.98 -51.10
CA THR A 271 -1.27 -74.57 -51.98
C THR A 271 -0.92 -73.06 -51.88
N LEU A 272 0.37 -72.72 -52.12
CA LEU A 272 0.90 -71.40 -52.51
C LEU A 272 0.63 -71.11 -54.02
N PRO A 273 0.70 -69.87 -54.59
CA PRO A 273 1.78 -68.84 -54.52
C PRO A 273 1.31 -67.42 -54.05
N SER A 274 2.16 -66.50 -53.57
CA SER A 274 3.24 -65.69 -54.23
C SER A 274 2.69 -64.57 -55.18
N THR A 275 3.20 -63.32 -55.24
CA THR A 275 4.50 -62.76 -54.76
C THR A 275 4.44 -61.24 -54.51
N ALA A 276 5.21 -60.75 -53.52
CA ALA A 276 5.99 -59.50 -53.40
C ALA A 276 5.54 -58.08 -53.92
N GLU A 277 6.11 -57.10 -53.20
CA GLU A 277 6.65 -55.80 -53.67
C GLU A 277 5.82 -54.49 -53.59
N SER A 278 6.55 -53.41 -53.24
CA SER A 278 6.27 -51.98 -53.44
C SER A 278 5.32 -51.21 -52.48
N ALA A 279 5.93 -50.25 -51.76
CA ALA A 279 5.33 -48.99 -51.28
C ALA A 279 5.25 -47.97 -52.48
N PRO A 280 4.76 -46.70 -52.36
CA PRO A 280 4.54 -45.89 -51.13
C PRO A 280 3.35 -44.88 -51.11
N ALA A 281 3.34 -44.05 -50.06
CA ALA A 281 2.91 -42.63 -49.99
C ALA A 281 1.45 -42.22 -49.65
N GLN A 282 1.38 -41.06 -48.98
CA GLN A 282 0.26 -40.12 -48.76
C GLN A 282 -0.35 -39.60 -50.10
N PRO A 283 -1.52 -38.90 -50.13
CA PRO A 283 -2.19 -38.12 -49.06
C PRO A 283 -3.70 -38.52 -48.87
N GLU A 284 -4.68 -37.75 -48.36
CA GLU A 284 -4.81 -36.33 -47.95
C GLU A 284 -5.93 -36.09 -46.90
N GLN A 285 -6.07 -34.86 -46.41
CA GLN A 285 -7.22 -34.28 -45.64
C GLN A 285 -8.47 -34.00 -46.56
N PRO A 286 -9.65 -33.47 -46.11
CA PRO A 286 -9.84 -32.31 -45.23
C PRO A 286 -11.06 -32.36 -44.26
N ALA A 287 -11.39 -31.22 -43.65
CA ALA A 287 -12.62 -30.96 -42.90
C ALA A 287 -13.18 -29.55 -43.18
N SER A 288 -14.49 -29.46 -43.42
CA SER A 288 -15.38 -28.27 -43.35
C SER A 288 -16.84 -28.78 -43.35
N GLU A 289 -17.91 -28.02 -43.10
CA GLU A 289 -18.09 -26.58 -42.96
C GLU A 289 -19.33 -26.24 -42.10
N GLU A 290 -19.48 -24.97 -41.69
CA GLU A 290 -20.70 -24.41 -41.08
C GLU A 290 -21.67 -23.92 -42.19
N PRO A 291 -22.91 -23.45 -41.89
CA PRO A 291 -23.06 -21.99 -41.78
C PRO A 291 -24.18 -21.44 -40.86
N GLU A 292 -23.98 -20.15 -40.54
CA GLU A 292 -24.94 -19.05 -40.30
C GLU A 292 -26.22 -19.08 -41.21
N LYS A 293 -27.34 -18.35 -41.04
CA LYS A 293 -27.93 -17.28 -40.16
C LYS A 293 -29.46 -17.20 -40.50
N ASP A 294 -30.39 -16.38 -39.97
CA ASP A 294 -30.57 -15.36 -38.90
C ASP A 294 -32.10 -15.36 -38.56
N GLY A 295 -32.79 -14.47 -37.82
CA GLY A 295 -32.42 -13.27 -37.06
C GLY A 295 -33.54 -12.19 -37.01
N GLY A 296 -34.04 -11.84 -35.82
CA GLY A 296 -34.76 -10.56 -35.55
C GLY A 296 -36.26 -10.59 -35.16
N GLY A 297 -36.60 -9.79 -34.13
CA GLY A 297 -37.77 -8.88 -34.15
C GLY A 297 -39.11 -9.25 -33.51
N GLY A 298 -39.39 -8.70 -32.31
CA GLY A 298 -40.55 -7.79 -32.10
C GLY A 298 -41.96 -8.33 -31.79
N ASP A 299 -42.40 -8.08 -30.55
CA ASP A 299 -43.76 -7.79 -30.05
C ASP A 299 -44.98 -8.69 -30.37
N GLY A 300 -45.76 -9.00 -29.31
CA GLY A 300 -47.09 -9.60 -29.40
C GLY A 300 -47.61 -10.10 -28.05
N SER A 301 -48.59 -9.42 -27.44
CA SER A 301 -49.16 -9.81 -26.14
C SER A 301 -50.24 -10.90 -26.26
N GLY A 302 -50.27 -11.84 -25.30
CA GLY A 302 -51.31 -12.86 -25.18
C GLY A 302 -51.40 -13.44 -23.76
N ASP A 303 -52.61 -13.65 -23.27
CA ASP A 303 -52.92 -14.20 -21.94
C ASP A 303 -52.98 -15.75 -21.93
N GLY A 304 -52.86 -16.37 -20.75
CA GLY A 304 -53.00 -17.82 -20.58
C GLY A 304 -52.07 -18.41 -19.51
N GLY A 305 -52.50 -18.40 -18.25
CA GLY A 305 -51.75 -19.03 -17.15
C GLY A 305 -51.83 -20.56 -17.12
N GLY A 306 -50.79 -21.23 -16.64
CA GLY A 306 -50.75 -22.70 -16.51
C GLY A 306 -49.41 -23.19 -16.01
N GLY A 307 -49.16 -23.03 -14.70
CA GLY A 307 -47.81 -23.05 -14.13
C GLY A 307 -47.00 -24.32 -14.32
N ASP A 308 -45.68 -24.13 -14.43
CA ASP A 308 -44.71 -25.11 -13.93
C ASP A 308 -43.57 -24.39 -13.17
N LYS A 309 -43.23 -24.90 -11.98
CA LYS A 309 -42.28 -24.22 -11.08
C LYS A 309 -40.85 -24.64 -11.42
N LYS A 310 -40.24 -23.93 -12.37
CA LYS A 310 -38.78 -23.95 -12.58
C LYS A 310 -38.08 -23.78 -11.22
N PRO A 311 -37.19 -24.69 -10.80
CA PRO A 311 -36.59 -24.64 -9.47
C PRO A 311 -35.83 -23.34 -9.31
N ALA A 312 -36.10 -22.61 -8.22
CA ALA A 312 -35.38 -21.39 -7.91
C ALA A 312 -33.89 -21.70 -7.75
N LYS A 313 -33.02 -20.90 -8.38
CA LYS A 313 -31.59 -20.89 -8.02
C LYS A 313 -31.51 -20.66 -6.51
N PRO A 314 -30.69 -21.42 -5.75
CA PRO A 314 -30.54 -21.19 -4.33
C PRO A 314 -30.21 -19.72 -4.07
N ALA A 315 -30.96 -19.08 -3.17
CA ALA A 315 -30.67 -17.71 -2.77
C ALA A 315 -29.27 -17.68 -2.14
N VAL A 316 -28.33 -16.99 -2.78
CA VAL A 316 -26.97 -16.83 -2.26
C VAL A 316 -27.08 -16.15 -0.90
N LYS A 317 -26.64 -16.84 0.16
CA LYS A 317 -26.66 -16.29 1.52
C LYS A 317 -25.83 -15.00 1.53
N PRO A 318 -26.33 -13.89 2.10
CA PRO A 318 -25.55 -12.68 2.20
C PRO A 318 -24.33 -12.93 3.10
N VAL A 319 -23.15 -12.49 2.65
CA VAL A 319 -21.88 -12.69 3.38
C VAL A 319 -21.70 -11.71 4.55
N VAL A 320 -22.52 -10.64 4.60
CA VAL A 320 -22.63 -9.70 5.72
C VAL A 320 -24.10 -9.42 6.05
N PRO A 321 -24.48 -9.18 7.33
CA PRO A 321 -23.62 -9.17 8.50
C PRO A 321 -23.14 -10.58 8.90
N ALA A 322 -21.94 -10.65 9.46
CA ALA A 322 -21.32 -11.89 9.94
C ALA A 322 -20.74 -11.69 11.34
N ARG A 323 -20.60 -12.77 12.12
CA ARG A 323 -20.05 -12.71 13.48
C ARG A 323 -19.12 -13.87 13.75
N ASN A 324 -18.04 -13.58 14.47
CA ASN A 324 -16.98 -14.52 14.83
C ASN A 324 -16.35 -15.18 13.60
N VAL A 325 -16.05 -14.39 12.57
CA VAL A 325 -15.43 -14.82 11.32
C VAL A 325 -13.95 -14.50 11.30
N MET A 326 -13.14 -15.35 10.67
CA MET A 326 -11.77 -15.02 10.29
C MET A 326 -11.78 -14.36 8.91
N LEU A 327 -10.90 -13.38 8.70
CA LEU A 327 -10.66 -12.77 7.38
C LEU A 327 -9.33 -13.31 6.86
N ARG A 328 -9.37 -14.39 6.06
CA ARG A 328 -8.15 -15.00 5.51
C ARG A 328 -7.81 -14.37 4.16
N ASN A 329 -6.56 -13.98 3.98
CA ASN A 329 -6.07 -13.47 2.71
C ASN A 329 -5.92 -14.65 1.71
N ALA A 330 -6.50 -14.53 0.52
CA ALA A 330 -6.50 -15.58 -0.49
C ALA A 330 -5.10 -15.88 -1.04
N THR A 331 -4.18 -14.90 -1.02
CA THR A 331 -2.81 -15.03 -1.57
C THR A 331 -1.82 -15.56 -0.54
N THR A 332 -1.86 -15.08 0.70
CA THR A 332 -0.90 -15.48 1.76
C THR A 332 -1.40 -16.63 2.63
N HIS A 333 -2.69 -16.94 2.57
CA HIS A 333 -3.41 -17.89 3.44
C HIS A 333 -3.31 -17.58 4.95
N MET A 334 -2.92 -16.36 5.31
CA MET A 334 -2.88 -15.84 6.69
C MET A 334 -4.13 -15.01 6.99
N CYS A 335 -4.48 -14.91 8.26
CA CYS A 335 -5.69 -14.27 8.75
C CYS A 335 -5.41 -12.88 9.32
N ALA A 336 -6.37 -11.94 9.19
CA ALA A 336 -6.28 -10.63 9.80
C ALA A 336 -6.31 -10.73 11.34
N ASP A 337 -5.30 -10.17 11.98
CA ASP A 337 -4.82 -10.52 13.32
C ASP A 337 -4.42 -9.27 14.12
N ILE A 338 -4.38 -9.35 15.45
CA ILE A 338 -3.93 -8.25 16.32
C ILE A 338 -2.82 -8.72 17.27
N PRO A 339 -1.69 -7.98 17.42
CA PRO A 339 -0.45 -8.51 18.02
C PRO A 339 -0.60 -9.23 19.37
N GLY A 340 -0.26 -10.53 19.38
CA GLY A 340 -0.27 -11.37 20.57
C GLY A 340 -1.29 -12.50 20.45
N ARG A 341 -2.04 -12.75 21.53
CA ARG A 341 -3.23 -13.64 21.58
C ARG A 341 -4.32 -13.10 22.51
N GLY A 342 -4.17 -11.85 22.92
CA GLY A 342 -4.99 -11.21 23.95
C GLY A 342 -5.90 -10.16 23.35
N LYS A 343 -6.36 -9.26 24.21
CA LYS A 343 -6.88 -7.95 23.78
C LYS A 343 -5.74 -7.12 23.21
N GLY A 344 -6.02 -6.38 22.13
CA GLY A 344 -5.14 -5.34 21.62
C GLY A 344 -5.16 -4.08 22.48
N GLU A 345 -4.62 -3.00 21.91
CA GLU A 345 -4.54 -1.68 22.53
C GLU A 345 -5.10 -0.63 21.56
N ILE A 346 -5.54 0.53 22.08
CA ILE A 346 -6.08 1.60 21.25
C ILE A 346 -4.94 2.21 20.41
N ASN A 347 -5.15 2.30 19.10
CA ASN A 347 -4.15 2.54 18.04
C ASN A 347 -3.14 1.39 17.85
N GLY A 348 -3.43 0.19 18.38
CA GLY A 348 -2.73 -1.04 18.04
C GLY A 348 -2.83 -1.34 16.54
N VAL A 349 -1.81 -1.97 15.96
CA VAL A 349 -1.77 -2.30 14.53
C VAL A 349 -2.58 -3.56 14.24
N VAL A 350 -3.38 -3.54 13.19
CA VAL A 350 -3.95 -4.79 12.63
C VAL A 350 -2.95 -5.34 11.60
N GLN A 351 -2.65 -6.62 11.70
CA GLN A 351 -1.65 -7.33 10.90
C GLN A 351 -2.24 -8.59 10.26
N GLN A 352 -1.39 -9.44 9.68
CA GLN A 352 -1.75 -10.82 9.35
C GLN A 352 -0.89 -11.83 10.12
N ALA A 353 -1.49 -12.95 10.55
CA ALA A 353 -0.82 -14.07 11.21
C ALA A 353 -1.33 -15.44 10.71
N ASN A 354 -0.73 -16.52 11.19
CA ASN A 354 -1.17 -17.88 10.84
C ASN A 354 -2.55 -18.14 11.45
N CYS A 355 -3.53 -18.56 10.64
CA CYS A 355 -4.89 -18.77 11.13
C CYS A 355 -4.98 -19.86 12.22
N HIS A 356 -5.64 -19.57 13.33
CA HIS A 356 -5.88 -20.48 14.46
C HIS A 356 -7.38 -20.59 14.79
N GLU A 357 -7.92 -21.82 14.76
CA GLU A 357 -9.35 -22.07 14.99
C GLU A 357 -9.76 -22.01 16.48
N GLU A 358 -8.81 -21.90 17.41
CA GLU A 358 -9.06 -21.84 18.86
C GLU A 358 -8.11 -20.88 19.58
N GLY A 359 -8.66 -20.09 20.50
CA GLY A 359 -7.90 -19.41 21.55
C GLY A 359 -7.06 -18.20 21.11
N ASP A 360 -7.32 -17.66 19.92
CA ASP A 360 -6.63 -16.49 19.37
C ASP A 360 -7.59 -15.31 19.06
N ASN A 361 -7.03 -14.14 18.72
CA ASN A 361 -7.76 -12.86 18.68
C ASN A 361 -8.14 -12.35 17.29
N GLU A 362 -7.77 -13.07 16.23
CA GLU A 362 -8.07 -12.87 14.80
C GLU A 362 -9.55 -13.01 14.38
N TYR A 363 -10.47 -13.09 15.34
CA TYR A 363 -11.90 -13.20 15.08
C TYR A 363 -12.58 -11.84 14.99
N TRP A 364 -13.38 -11.64 13.95
CA TRP A 364 -14.03 -10.37 13.64
C TRP A 364 -15.56 -10.46 13.61
N HIS A 365 -16.21 -9.32 13.70
CA HIS A 365 -17.65 -9.12 13.53
C HIS A 365 -17.86 -8.08 12.42
N LEU A 366 -18.58 -8.47 11.37
CA LEU A 366 -18.90 -7.61 10.22
C LEU A 366 -20.29 -7.01 10.47
N GLU A 367 -20.31 -5.89 11.18
CA GLU A 367 -21.53 -5.30 11.77
C GLU A 367 -22.11 -4.21 10.86
N VAL A 368 -23.13 -4.58 10.09
CA VAL A 368 -23.82 -3.66 9.16
C VAL A 368 -24.45 -2.48 9.91
N LYS A 369 -24.02 -1.27 9.56
CA LYS A 369 -24.53 0.02 10.06
C LYS A 369 -25.53 0.64 9.08
N TYR A 370 -25.24 0.57 7.78
CA TYR A 370 -26.07 1.15 6.72
C TYR A 370 -26.41 0.07 5.68
N PRO A 371 -27.56 -0.63 5.80
CA PRO A 371 -27.90 -1.79 4.95
C PRO A 371 -27.96 -1.55 3.43
N LYS A 372 -27.96 -0.28 2.99
CA LYS A 372 -27.90 0.13 1.58
C LYS A 372 -27.01 1.37 1.36
N GLY A 373 -26.02 1.59 2.23
CA GLY A 373 -25.21 2.81 2.21
C GLY A 373 -24.08 2.83 1.18
N GLY A 374 -23.65 1.67 0.69
CA GLY A 374 -22.49 1.55 -0.21
C GLY A 374 -22.83 1.64 -1.70
N PRO A 375 -21.81 1.64 -2.57
CA PRO A 375 -21.97 1.62 -4.02
C PRO A 375 -22.93 0.52 -4.50
N GLY A 376 -23.82 0.83 -5.45
CA GLY A 376 -24.85 -0.11 -5.90
C GLY A 376 -25.92 -0.47 -4.85
N GLY A 377 -25.92 0.17 -3.68
CA GLY A 377 -26.85 -0.13 -2.58
C GLY A 377 -26.44 -1.32 -1.72
N VAL A 378 -25.15 -1.69 -1.70
CA VAL A 378 -24.61 -2.72 -0.79
C VAL A 378 -24.61 -2.26 0.68
N PRO A 379 -24.57 -3.19 1.65
CA PRO A 379 -24.41 -2.84 3.06
C PRO A 379 -23.03 -2.24 3.37
N LEU A 380 -22.99 -1.15 4.14
CA LEU A 380 -21.78 -0.72 4.85
C LEU A 380 -21.77 -1.33 6.26
N PHE A 381 -20.61 -1.86 6.67
CA PHE A 381 -20.38 -2.44 7.98
C PHE A 381 -19.10 -1.90 8.63
N GLN A 382 -19.05 -1.91 9.96
CA GLN A 382 -17.78 -1.81 10.69
C GLN A 382 -17.18 -3.21 10.88
N ILE A 383 -15.86 -3.32 10.96
CA ILE A 383 -15.15 -4.57 11.24
C ILE A 383 -14.65 -4.50 12.68
N ARG A 384 -15.32 -5.22 13.60
CA ARG A 384 -15.08 -5.14 15.04
C ARG A 384 -14.41 -6.41 15.57
N ASN A 385 -13.31 -6.28 16.32
CA ASN A 385 -12.59 -7.40 16.92
C ASN A 385 -13.47 -8.12 17.97
N ALA A 386 -13.46 -9.45 17.99
CA ALA A 386 -14.28 -10.26 18.89
C ALA A 386 -13.76 -10.31 20.33
N THR A 387 -12.47 -10.05 20.56
CA THR A 387 -11.76 -10.26 21.83
C THR A 387 -11.72 -8.99 22.69
N ASP A 388 -11.42 -7.83 22.13
CA ASP A 388 -11.42 -6.55 22.87
C ASP A 388 -12.59 -5.61 22.58
N GLN A 389 -13.24 -5.75 21.41
CA GLN A 389 -14.35 -4.94 20.90
C GLN A 389 -13.99 -3.62 20.19
N PHE A 390 -12.73 -3.39 19.79
CA PHE A 390 -12.32 -2.27 18.92
C PHE A 390 -12.63 -2.51 17.43
N CYS A 391 -12.58 -1.46 16.61
CA CYS A 391 -12.87 -1.51 15.17
C CYS A 391 -11.64 -1.20 14.31
N MET A 392 -11.60 -1.79 13.10
CA MET A 392 -10.61 -1.45 12.07
C MET A 392 -10.80 -0.01 11.57
N ASP A 393 -9.80 0.81 11.86
CA ASP A 393 -9.73 2.26 11.72
C ASP A 393 -8.48 2.64 10.90
N LEU A 394 -8.46 3.84 10.29
CA LEU A 394 -7.35 4.33 9.44
C LEU A 394 -6.60 5.54 10.03
N GLY A 395 -6.91 5.92 11.27
CA GLY A 395 -6.42 7.08 11.99
C GLY A 395 -6.93 8.41 11.44
N GLU A 396 -7.33 9.32 12.32
CA GLU A 396 -8.04 10.58 11.97
C GLU A 396 -9.39 10.34 11.28
N TYR A 397 -10.19 11.39 11.07
CA TYR A 397 -11.50 11.28 10.42
C TYR A 397 -11.40 11.32 8.88
N GLY A 398 -12.38 10.73 8.21
CA GLY A 398 -12.56 10.85 6.76
C GLY A 398 -11.50 10.13 5.91
N ALA A 399 -11.45 10.47 4.61
CA ALA A 399 -10.69 9.74 3.60
C ALA A 399 -9.17 9.75 3.84
N ARG A 400 -8.53 8.57 3.74
CA ARG A 400 -7.09 8.39 3.95
C ARG A 400 -6.37 7.93 2.67
N PRO A 401 -5.07 8.23 2.50
CA PRO A 401 -4.31 7.87 1.30
C PRO A 401 -3.90 6.39 1.24
N VAL A 402 -3.49 5.95 0.05
CA VAL A 402 -2.84 4.64 -0.16
C VAL A 402 -1.63 4.48 0.77
N GLY A 403 -1.51 3.31 1.38
CA GLY A 403 -0.41 2.97 2.30
C GLY A 403 -0.67 3.36 3.76
N THR A 404 -1.76 4.05 4.07
CA THR A 404 -2.25 4.20 5.46
C THR A 404 -2.54 2.83 6.05
N GLY A 405 -1.94 2.55 7.21
CA GLY A 405 -2.11 1.28 7.93
C GLY A 405 -3.50 1.14 8.54
N ILE A 406 -3.89 -0.10 8.83
CA ILE A 406 -5.08 -0.38 9.64
C ILE A 406 -4.68 -0.42 11.11
N ALA A 407 -5.46 0.25 11.97
CA ALA A 407 -5.30 0.24 13.42
C ALA A 407 -6.62 -0.10 14.11
N GLU A 408 -6.55 -0.33 15.42
CA GLU A 408 -7.72 -0.58 16.27
C GLU A 408 -8.16 0.68 17.02
N PHE A 409 -9.44 1.05 16.91
CA PHE A 409 -9.98 2.22 17.59
C PHE A 409 -11.41 2.01 18.13
N HIS A 410 -11.93 3.01 18.87
CA HIS A 410 -13.30 2.99 19.36
C HIS A 410 -14.32 3.02 18.22
N CYS A 411 -15.17 2.00 18.16
CA CYS A 411 -16.20 1.86 17.13
C CYS A 411 -17.24 3.00 17.15
N ASP A 412 -17.12 3.94 16.22
CA ASP A 412 -18.15 4.94 15.90
C ASP A 412 -19.11 4.35 14.86
N GLY A 413 -18.59 4.02 13.67
CA GLY A 413 -19.34 3.45 12.56
C GLY A 413 -20.39 4.40 11.96
N THR A 414 -20.15 5.71 12.00
CA THR A 414 -20.86 6.70 11.17
C THR A 414 -20.14 6.95 9.84
N THR A 415 -20.74 7.74 8.97
CA THR A 415 -20.12 8.19 7.70
C THR A 415 -19.29 9.48 7.83
N ALA A 416 -19.14 10.05 9.03
CA ALA A 416 -18.19 11.14 9.26
C ALA A 416 -16.75 10.62 9.48
N ASP A 417 -16.68 9.39 9.99
CA ASP A 417 -15.47 8.64 10.25
C ASP A 417 -15.11 7.66 9.10
N ASN A 418 -13.97 6.97 9.18
CA ASN A 418 -13.49 6.04 8.15
C ASN A 418 -13.57 4.54 8.51
N GLN A 419 -14.12 4.15 9.66
CA GLN A 419 -14.33 2.75 10.06
C GLN A 419 -15.38 1.96 9.24
N LEU A 420 -15.96 2.53 8.18
CA LEU A 420 -16.97 1.86 7.34
C LEU A 420 -16.38 1.17 6.12
N TRP A 421 -16.74 -0.09 5.96
CA TRP A 421 -16.26 -1.01 4.93
C TRP A 421 -17.43 -1.64 4.15
N TRP A 422 -17.16 -2.12 2.94
CA TRP A 422 -18.08 -2.94 2.14
C TRP A 422 -17.36 -4.08 1.42
N VAL A 423 -18.11 -5.11 1.01
CA VAL A 423 -17.58 -6.29 0.28
C VAL A 423 -17.88 -6.18 -1.21
N ASP A 424 -16.88 -6.43 -2.04
CA ASP A 424 -16.97 -6.46 -3.50
C ASP A 424 -16.45 -7.79 -4.04
N LYS A 425 -17.36 -8.61 -4.58
CA LYS A 425 -17.05 -10.01 -4.92
C LYS A 425 -16.34 -10.12 -6.27
N GLN A 426 -15.17 -10.76 -6.27
CA GLN A 426 -14.32 -10.93 -7.44
C GLN A 426 -14.65 -12.21 -8.23
N GLU A 427 -14.11 -12.31 -9.45
CA GLU A 427 -14.32 -13.46 -10.35
C GLU A 427 -13.71 -14.77 -9.81
N SER A 428 -12.71 -14.67 -8.94
CA SER A 428 -12.14 -15.76 -8.13
C SER A 428 -13.18 -16.51 -7.29
N GLY A 429 -14.19 -15.79 -6.80
CA GLY A 429 -15.09 -16.21 -5.75
C GLY A 429 -14.86 -15.50 -4.41
N ASP A 430 -13.74 -14.82 -4.23
CA ASP A 430 -13.36 -14.13 -3.00
C ASP A 430 -13.83 -12.66 -3.00
N TYR A 431 -13.44 -11.90 -1.97
CA TYR A 431 -13.92 -10.53 -1.77
C TYR A 431 -12.77 -9.53 -1.63
N TRP A 432 -12.84 -8.44 -2.38
CA TRP A 432 -12.21 -7.20 -1.97
C TRP A 432 -13.01 -6.60 -0.80
N ILE A 433 -12.33 -6.29 0.30
CA ILE A 433 -12.92 -5.56 1.44
C ILE A 433 -12.51 -4.10 1.27
N ARG A 434 -13.47 -3.22 0.96
CA ARG A 434 -13.22 -1.84 0.52
C ARG A 434 -13.61 -0.81 1.57
N ASN A 435 -12.75 0.18 1.82
CA ASN A 435 -13.03 1.29 2.72
C ASN A 435 -13.94 2.33 2.04
N PHE A 436 -15.06 2.69 2.67
CA PHE A 436 -16.06 3.59 2.10
C PHE A 436 -15.55 5.04 2.01
N ALA A 437 -15.04 5.59 3.12
CA ALA A 437 -14.58 6.98 3.17
C ALA A 437 -13.37 7.22 2.25
N SER A 438 -12.42 6.29 2.22
CA SER A 438 -11.15 6.39 1.48
C SER A 438 -11.28 6.03 0.01
N ASN A 439 -12.32 6.53 -0.68
CA ASN A 439 -12.54 6.35 -2.12
C ASN A 439 -12.49 4.88 -2.59
N ASN A 440 -13.13 3.96 -1.85
CA ASN A 440 -13.28 2.54 -2.19
C ASN A 440 -11.97 1.73 -2.32
N LYS A 441 -10.90 2.19 -1.65
CA LYS A 441 -9.59 1.51 -1.55
C LYS A 441 -9.72 0.16 -0.82
N CYS A 442 -8.93 -0.82 -1.23
CA CYS A 442 -9.01 -2.19 -0.74
C CYS A 442 -8.11 -2.44 0.49
N LEU A 443 -8.57 -3.29 1.41
CA LEU A 443 -7.79 -3.88 2.48
C LEU A 443 -6.68 -4.75 1.89
N ASN A 444 -5.45 -4.52 2.31
CA ASN A 444 -4.23 -4.97 1.65
C ASN A 444 -3.18 -5.38 2.69
N VAL A 445 -2.40 -6.42 2.41
CA VAL A 445 -1.24 -6.82 3.24
C VAL A 445 -0.01 -5.99 2.83
N LYS A 446 0.69 -5.38 3.80
CA LYS A 446 1.70 -4.34 3.51
C LYS A 446 3.00 -4.86 2.88
N GLY A 447 2.99 -5.04 1.58
CA GLY A 447 4.17 -5.35 0.78
C GLY A 447 3.79 -5.89 -0.59
N GLN A 448 4.34 -7.06 -0.92
CA GLN A 448 3.80 -8.02 -1.87
C GLN A 448 4.08 -9.40 -1.29
N ASN A 449 3.05 -10.19 -1.04
CA ASN A 449 3.13 -11.49 -0.36
C ASN A 449 3.80 -11.35 1.03
N GLY A 450 3.15 -10.59 1.92
CA GLY A 450 3.64 -10.39 3.29
C GLY A 450 3.87 -11.69 4.06
N GLY A 451 4.78 -11.68 5.04
CA GLY A 451 4.93 -12.76 6.03
C GLY A 451 4.00 -12.60 7.23
N THR A 452 4.06 -13.52 8.19
CA THR A 452 3.42 -13.32 9.51
C THR A 452 3.89 -12.01 10.13
N GLU A 453 3.03 -11.38 10.95
CA GLU A 453 3.27 -10.07 11.58
C GLU A 453 3.45 -8.90 10.57
N THR A 454 3.02 -9.07 9.31
CA THR A 454 2.98 -7.96 8.34
C THR A 454 1.73 -7.10 8.60
N PRO A 455 1.87 -5.79 8.86
CA PRO A 455 0.73 -4.89 9.03
C PRO A 455 -0.21 -4.89 7.82
N LEU A 456 -1.49 -4.62 8.06
CA LEU A 456 -2.45 -4.32 7.00
C LEU A 456 -2.44 -2.81 6.67
N ASN A 457 -2.88 -2.48 5.46
CA ASN A 457 -3.07 -1.10 4.99
C ASN A 457 -4.25 -1.02 4.00
N ILE A 458 -4.60 0.20 3.57
CA ILE A 458 -5.42 0.41 2.37
C ILE A 458 -4.55 0.62 1.11
N ALA A 459 -5.00 0.10 -0.03
CA ALA A 459 -4.34 0.22 -1.33
C ALA A 459 -5.32 0.39 -2.50
N ASP A 460 -4.80 0.70 -3.68
CA ASP A 460 -5.57 0.61 -4.92
C ASP A 460 -5.84 -0.86 -5.28
N CYS A 461 -7.09 -1.14 -5.64
CA CYS A 461 -7.63 -2.50 -5.78
C CYS A 461 -7.08 -3.23 -7.01
N THR A 462 -6.53 -4.43 -6.82
CA THR A 462 -6.05 -5.32 -7.88
C THR A 462 -6.24 -6.80 -7.53
N ASN A 463 -6.44 -7.64 -8.54
CA ASN A 463 -6.49 -9.11 -8.44
C ASN A 463 -5.12 -9.74 -8.84
N THR A 464 -4.03 -9.01 -8.55
CA THR A 464 -2.65 -9.41 -8.86
C THR A 464 -1.70 -9.27 -7.66
N ASP A 465 -2.25 -9.04 -6.46
CA ASP A 465 -1.52 -8.85 -5.21
C ASP A 465 -2.41 -9.31 -4.04
N ASP A 466 -1.90 -9.25 -2.81
CA ASP A 466 -2.51 -9.80 -1.58
C ASP A 466 -3.68 -8.96 -1.02
N GLN A 467 -4.73 -8.78 -1.83
CA GLN A 467 -5.91 -7.94 -1.57
C GLN A 467 -7.26 -8.67 -1.61
N GLU A 468 -7.32 -9.93 -2.04
CA GLU A 468 -8.53 -10.74 -2.02
C GLU A 468 -8.66 -11.50 -0.68
N TRP A 469 -9.86 -11.52 -0.11
CA TRP A 469 -10.12 -12.06 1.24
C TRP A 469 -11.28 -13.05 1.26
N GLU A 470 -11.06 -14.19 1.92
CA GLU A 470 -12.06 -15.17 2.30
C GLU A 470 -12.70 -14.79 3.65
N ILE A 471 -14.03 -14.79 3.73
CA ILE A 471 -14.78 -14.52 4.97
C ILE A 471 -15.17 -15.86 5.61
N ILE A 472 -14.22 -16.45 6.34
CA ILE A 472 -14.32 -17.80 6.88
C ILE A 472 -15.17 -17.77 8.15
N HIS A 473 -16.28 -18.51 8.11
CA HIS A 473 -17.04 -18.83 9.31
C HIS A 473 -16.42 -20.07 9.94
N PRO A 474 -15.98 -20.04 11.21
CA PRO A 474 -15.54 -21.25 11.90
C PRO A 474 -16.70 -22.26 11.94
N ASN A 475 -16.37 -23.54 11.82
CA ASN A 475 -17.37 -24.59 11.82
C ASN A 475 -18.14 -24.57 13.15
N LYS A 476 -19.47 -24.56 13.05
CA LYS A 476 -20.32 -24.90 14.19
C LYS A 476 -20.44 -26.41 14.24
N GLU A 477 -19.95 -27.00 15.33
CA GLU A 477 -20.47 -28.28 15.84
C GLU A 477 -21.93 -28.11 16.32
#